data_AF-A0A2E1M8L6-F1
#
_entry.id   AF-A0A2E1M8L6-F1
#
_cell.length_a   1.000
_cell.length_b   1.000
_cell.length_c   1.000
_cell.angle_alpha   90.00
_cell.angle_beta   90.00
_cell.angle_gamma   90.00
#
_symmetry.space_group_name_H-M   'P 1'
#
loop_
_entity.id
_entity.type
_entity.pdbx_description
1 polymer ?
#
loop_
_entity_poly.entity_id
_entity_poly.type
_entity_poly.pdbx_seq_one_letter_code
_entity_poly.pdbx_strand_id
1 'polypeptide(L)' 'MAANRIRVFRFSETTITDGQNEVNAFLETVSKVHSVTGNIAPQTTRDTSKSLSTGGLIPSDILVIVHYEE' A
#
# COMPACT_ATOMS: atom_id res chain seq x y z
N MET A 1 -20.96 11.70 -17.83
CA MET A 1 -20.45 10.31 -17.86
C MET A 1 -19.36 10.27 -16.80
N ALA A 2 -19.54 9.54 -15.71
CA ALA A 2 -18.54 9.51 -14.63
C ALA A 2 -17.26 8.88 -15.18
N ALA A 3 -16.11 9.51 -14.94
CA ALA A 3 -14.84 9.02 -15.46
C ALA A 3 -14.26 8.03 -14.45
N ASN A 4 -14.09 6.77 -14.88
CA ASN A 4 -13.41 5.76 -14.07
C ASN A 4 -11.93 6.14 -13.92
N ARG A 5 -11.46 6.17 -12.68
CA ARG A 5 -10.08 6.55 -12.32
C ARG A 5 -9.45 5.55 -11.38
N ILE A 6 -8.13 5.47 -11.43
CA ILE A 6 -7.33 4.60 -10.58
C ILE A 6 -6.35 5.47 -9.80
N ARG A 7 -6.29 5.26 -8.48
CA ARG A 7 -5.26 5.85 -7.61
C ARG A 7 -4.50 4.74 -6.91
N VAL A 8 -3.18 4.89 -6.83
CA VAL A 8 -2.28 3.92 -6.21
C VAL A 8 -1.63 4.59 -4.99
N PHE A 9 -1.68 3.90 -3.86
CA PHE A 9 -1.01 4.25 -2.62
C PHE A 9 0.11 3.26 -2.38
N ARG A 10 1.26 3.77 -1.95
CA ARG A 10 2.42 2.97 -1.55
C ARG A 10 2.95 3.49 -0.22
N PHE A 11 3.09 2.61 0.75
CA PHE A 11 3.67 2.93 2.05
C PHE A 11 4.35 1.71 2.65
N SER A 12 5.24 1.94 3.61
CA SER A 12 5.92 0.88 4.36
C SER A 12 4.99 0.33 5.44
N GLU A 13 5.17 -0.94 5.80
CA GLU A 13 4.53 -1.56 6.97
C GLU A 13 4.82 -0.78 8.27
N THR A 14 6.00 -0.16 8.39
CA THR A 14 6.34 0.70 9.54
C THR A 14 5.50 1.97 9.62
N THR A 15 4.86 2.37 8.53
CA THR A 15 4.01 3.57 8.42
C THR A 15 2.57 3.18 8.09
N ILE A 16 2.14 1.96 8.47
CA ILE A 16 0.83 1.42 8.10
C ILE A 16 -0.33 2.30 8.58
N THR A 17 -0.24 2.88 9.78
CA THR A 17 -1.26 3.75 10.35
C THR A 17 -1.42 5.03 9.51
N ASP A 18 -0.31 5.65 9.12
CA ASP A 18 -0.33 6.87 8.30
C ASP A 18 -0.86 6.57 6.89
N GLY A 19 -0.42 5.47 6.29
CA GLY A 19 -0.92 5.00 4.99
C GLY A 19 -2.41 4.68 5.00
N GLN A 20 -2.91 4.06 6.08
CA GLN A 20 -4.33 3.81 6.27
C GLN A 20 -5.14 5.10 6.38
N ASN A 21 -4.64 6.09 7.13
CA ASN A 21 -5.29 7.38 7.27
C ASN A 21 -5.35 8.12 5.92
N GLU A 22 -4.28 8.07 5.11
CA GLU A 22 -4.26 8.66 3.77
C GLU A 22 -5.28 8.00 2.84
N VAL A 23 -5.33 6.66 2.82
CA VAL A 23 -6.30 5.91 2.02
C VAL A 23 -7.73 6.25 2.45
N ASN A 24 -8.02 6.28 3.75
CA ASN A 24 -9.35 6.60 4.27
C ASN A 24 -9.77 8.03 3.93
N ALA A 25 -8.88 9.02 4.13
CA ALA A 25 -9.14 10.40 3.77
C ALA A 25 -9.45 10.55 2.27
N PHE A 26 -8.76 9.79 1.42
CA PHE A 26 -9.08 9.77 -0.01
C PHE A 26 -10.46 9.14 -0.30
N LEU A 27 -10.79 8.02 0.34
CA LEU A 27 -12.07 7.34 0.16
C LEU A 27 -13.26 8.20 0.59
N GLU A 28 -13.07 9.14 1.51
CA GLU A 28 -14.09 10.13 1.89
C GLU A 28 -14.34 11.18 0.81
N THR A 29 -13.37 11.45 -0.06
CA THR A 29 -13.48 12.47 -1.12
C THR A 29 -14.09 11.97 -2.43
N VAL A 30 -14.19 10.65 -2.61
CA VAL A 30 -14.64 10.06 -3.87
C VAL A 30 -16.13 9.79 -3.86
N SER A 31 -16.78 10.09 -4.98
CA SER A 31 -18.23 9.94 -5.14
C SER A 31 -18.67 8.47 -5.08
N LYS A 32 -17.87 7.56 -5.66
CA LYS A 32 -18.15 6.12 -5.68
C LYS A 32 -16.89 5.30 -5.87
N VAL A 33 -16.75 4.25 -5.07
CA VAL A 33 -15.63 3.29 -5.12
C VAL A 33 -16.12 2.02 -5.82
N HIS A 34 -15.38 1.56 -6.82
CA HIS A 34 -15.65 0.30 -7.51
C HIS A 34 -14.95 -0.87 -6.87
N SER A 35 -13.66 -0.71 -6.58
CA SER A 35 -12.84 -1.77 -5.98
C SER A 35 -11.64 -1.20 -5.27
N VAL A 36 -11.31 -1.78 -4.12
CA VAL A 36 -10.04 -1.56 -3.41
C VAL A 36 -9.32 -2.89 -3.37
N THR A 37 -8.09 -2.92 -3.88
CA THR A 37 -7.22 -4.11 -3.84
C THR A 37 -5.89 -3.74 -3.21
N GLY A 38 -5.32 -4.65 -2.44
CA GLY A 38 -4.05 -4.43 -1.77
C GLY A 38 -3.15 -5.64 -1.90
N ASN A 39 -1.84 -5.38 -2.00
CA ASN A 39 -0.83 -6.42 -1.90
C ASN A 39 0.27 -5.94 -0.95
N ILE A 40 0.70 -6.83 -0.05
CA ILE A 40 1.88 -6.63 0.77
C ILE A 40 2.99 -7.37 0.04
N ALA A 41 3.94 -6.65 -0.54
CA ALA A 41 5.06 -7.26 -1.23
C ALA A 41 6.06 -7.76 -0.18
N PRO A 42 6.21 -9.10 0.01
CA PRO A 42 7.27 -9.60 0.86
C PRO A 42 8.60 -9.18 0.23
N GLN A 43 9.45 -8.48 1.00
CA GLN A 43 10.80 -8.19 0.56
C GLN A 43 11.51 -9.54 0.41
N THR A 44 11.84 -9.92 -0.83
CA THR A 44 12.68 -11.09 -1.06
C THR A 44 13.99 -10.83 -0.34
N THR A 45 14.35 -11.70 0.60
CA THR A 45 15.66 -11.70 1.24
C THR A 45 16.69 -11.84 0.12
N ARG A 46 17.30 -10.71 -0.27
CA ARG A 46 18.39 -10.70 -1.23
C ARG A 46 19.54 -11.46 -0.58
N ASP A 47 19.69 -12.72 -0.99
CA ASP A 47 20.72 -13.70 -0.63
C ASP A 47 21.87 -13.13 0.23
N THR A 48 21.67 -13.08 1.54
CA THR A 48 22.69 -12.68 2.51
C THR A 48 23.57 -13.88 2.84
N SER A 49 24.35 -14.34 1.85
CA SER A 49 25.57 -15.12 2.09
C SER A 49 26.64 -14.33 2.87
N LYS A 50 26.33 -13.09 3.30
CA LYS A 50 27.12 -12.30 4.24
C LYS A 50 26.26 -11.86 5.41
N SER A 51 26.50 -12.54 6.53
CA SER A 51 26.29 -12.08 7.90
C SER A 51 24.86 -11.68 8.25
N LEU A 52 24.11 -12.66 8.74
CA LEU A 52 22.94 -12.50 9.59
C LEU A 52 23.32 -11.67 10.83
N SER A 53 23.22 -10.34 10.75
CA SER A 53 23.07 -9.50 11.94
C SER A 53 21.64 -9.69 12.44
N THR A 54 21.55 -10.41 13.55
CA THR A 54 20.42 -10.70 14.41
C THR A 54 19.23 -9.72 14.33
N GLY A 55 18.05 -10.20 13.91
CA GLY A 55 16.76 -9.74 14.43
C GLY A 55 16.07 -8.52 13.81
N GLY A 56 16.51 -7.99 12.67
CA GLY A 56 15.80 -6.91 11.98
C GLY A 56 14.64 -7.43 11.13
N LEU A 57 13.39 -7.20 11.54
CA LEU A 57 12.24 -7.28 10.64
C LEU A 57 12.46 -6.27 9.50
N ILE A 58 12.63 -6.75 8.27
CA ILE A 58 12.67 -5.88 7.09
C ILE A 58 11.22 -5.46 6.82
N PRO A 59 10.89 -4.16 6.87
CA PRO A 59 9.51 -3.72 6.66
C PRO A 59 9.06 -3.99 5.23
N SER A 60 7.85 -4.53 5.07
CA SER A 60 7.27 -4.83 3.77
C SER A 60 6.74 -3.56 3.08
N ASP A 61 6.80 -3.52 1.74
CA ASP A 61 6.11 -2.48 0.97
C ASP A 61 4.63 -2.88 0.85
N ILE A 62 3.72 -1.98 1.20
CA ILE A 62 2.27 -2.13 1.05
C ILE A 62 1.83 -1.30 -0.14
N LEU A 63 1.12 -1.93 -1.07
CA LEU A 63 0.50 -1.30 -2.23
C LEU A 63 -1.01 -1.42 -2.11
N VAL A 64 -1.72 -0.30 -2.25
CA VAL A 64 -3.19 -0.25 -2.30
C VAL A 64 -3.61 0.45 -3.58
N ILE A 65 -4.49 -0.19 -4.34
CA ILE A 65 -5.02 0.30 -5.61
C ILE A 65 -6.52 0.53 -5.43
N VAL A 66 -6.96 1.77 -5.65
CA VAL A 66 -8.36 2.18 -5.57
C VAL A 66 -8.86 2.53 -6.96
N HIS A 67 -9.92 1.85 -7.40
CA HIS A 67 -10.66 2.16 -8.62
C HIS A 67 -11.97 2.87 -8.22
N TYR A 68 -12.19 4.07 -8.75
CA TYR A 68 -13.27 4.96 -8.31
C TYR A 68 -13.85 5.78 -9.47
N GLU A 69 -15.04 6.34 -9.26
CA GLU A 69 -15.64 7.37 -10.11
C GLU A 69 -15.37 8.75 -9.52
N GLU A 70 -14.94 9.69 -10.37
CA GLU A 70 -14.85 11.12 -10.01
C GLU A 70 -16.25 11.77 -10.00
#